data_AF-A0A7C4KAA0-F1
#
_entry.id   AF-A0A7C4KAA0-F1
#
_cell.length_a   1.000
_cell.length_b   1.000
_cell.length_c   1.000
_cell.angle_alpha   90.00
_cell.angle_beta   90.00
_cell.angle_gamma   90.00
#
_symmetry.space_group_name_H-M   'P 1'
#
loop_
_entity.id
_entity.type
_entity.pdbx_description
1 polymer ?
#
loop_
_entity_poly.entity_id
_entity_poly.type
_entity_poly.pdbx_seq_one_letter_code
_entity_poly.pdbx_strand_id
1 'polypeptide(L)'
;MVASGRLFITGDSGLFWRELFHPKGVIRVICRDRREPGRLLKCITWERMMAKKMILFLFFWLTLAAVGLAGCKSQPTQPPRRTSQAPALANPASVYCQGLGYREEKRVNEAGEYSACLFPDGAECDSWGFLAGVCEPQRSYCASQGYTLKSKPNSNIGMCEFPDGSTCDEYQFFLGECQPGED
;
A
#
# COMPACT_ATOMS: atom_id res chain seq x y z
N MET A 1 7.98 -30.84 -33.18
CA MET A 1 9.39 -30.37 -33.25
C MET A 1 9.44 -28.96 -32.68
N VAL A 2 10.48 -28.71 -31.87
CA VAL A 2 10.85 -27.49 -31.12
C VAL A 2 9.79 -26.90 -30.17
N ALA A 3 9.83 -27.32 -28.89
CA ALA A 3 9.18 -26.62 -27.78
C ALA A 3 10.24 -25.92 -26.92
N SER A 4 10.82 -24.85 -27.44
CA SER A 4 11.61 -23.92 -26.62
C SER A 4 10.63 -23.13 -25.75
N GLY A 5 10.64 -23.36 -24.44
CA GLY A 5 9.80 -22.65 -23.47
C GLY A 5 10.68 -21.93 -22.46
N ARG A 6 10.31 -20.70 -22.09
CA ARG A 6 10.95 -20.01 -20.95
C ARG A 6 10.46 -20.62 -19.65
N LEU A 7 11.41 -20.99 -18.79
CA LEU A 7 11.15 -21.37 -17.41
C LEU A 7 11.17 -20.09 -16.58
N PHE A 8 10.07 -19.81 -15.89
CA PHE A 8 10.00 -18.71 -14.92
C PHE A 8 9.89 -19.30 -13.52
N ILE A 9 10.86 -18.96 -12.68
CA ILE A 9 10.97 -19.43 -11.29
C ILE A 9 10.39 -18.33 -10.40
N THR A 10 9.34 -18.64 -9.62
CA THR A 10 8.74 -17.69 -8.68
C THR A 10 8.92 -18.19 -7.25
N GLY A 11 9.95 -17.67 -6.56
CA GLY A 11 10.16 -17.85 -5.12
C GLY A 11 10.48 -19.27 -4.63
N ASP A 12 10.71 -19.38 -3.32
CA ASP A 12 11.17 -20.59 -2.59
C ASP A 12 10.16 -21.76 -2.51
N SER A 13 9.03 -21.67 -3.22
CA SER A 13 7.90 -22.60 -3.08
C SER A 13 8.01 -23.88 -3.91
N GLY A 14 9.06 -24.06 -4.71
CA GLY A 14 9.28 -25.25 -5.55
C GLY A 14 8.23 -25.46 -6.65
N LEU A 15 7.49 -24.41 -7.00
CA LEU A 15 6.50 -24.37 -8.08
C LEU A 15 7.07 -23.57 -9.25
N PHE A 16 6.94 -24.14 -10.46
CA PHE A 16 7.49 -23.56 -11.67
C PHE A 16 6.42 -23.46 -12.74
N TRP A 17 6.46 -22.37 -13.50
CA TRP A 17 5.59 -22.17 -14.64
C TRP A 17 6.38 -22.36 -15.92
N ARG A 18 5.80 -23.16 -16.83
CA ARG A 18 6.32 -23.33 -18.18
C ARG A 18 5.24 -22.93 -19.18
N GLU A 19 5.59 -22.00 -20.07
CA GLU A 19 4.75 -21.65 -21.20
C GLU A 19 5.10 -22.58 -22.37
N LEU A 20 4.10 -23.30 -22.88
CA LEU A 20 4.21 -24.13 -24.07
C LEU A 20 3.49 -23.43 -25.23
N PHE A 21 4.25 -23.10 -26.26
CA PHE A 21 3.71 -22.48 -27.48
C PHE A 21 3.14 -23.57 -28.39
N HIS A 22 1.82 -23.57 -28.57
CA HIS A 22 1.10 -24.46 -29.47
C HIS A 22 0.50 -23.64 -30.63
N PRO A 23 0.35 -24.21 -31.84
CA PRO A 23 -0.23 -23.49 -33.00
C PRO A 23 -1.65 -22.94 -32.81
N LYS A 24 -2.34 -23.23 -31.69
CA LYS A 24 -3.68 -22.72 -31.37
C LYS A 24 -3.71 -21.72 -30.20
N GLY A 25 -2.55 -21.36 -29.66
CA GLY A 25 -2.44 -20.45 -28.51
C GLY A 25 -1.39 -20.89 -27.49
N VAL A 26 -1.16 -20.05 -26.47
CA VAL A 26 -0.19 -20.31 -25.40
C VAL A 26 -0.84 -21.16 -24.31
N ILE A 27 -0.26 -22.33 -24.02
CA ILE A 27 -0.73 -23.20 -22.95
C ILE A 27 0.17 -22.99 -21.74
N ARG A 28 -0.40 -22.45 -20.65
CA ARG A 28 0.28 -22.34 -19.35
C ARG A 28 0.08 -23.61 -18.55
N VAL A 29 1.19 -24.23 -18.14
CA VAL A 29 1.18 -25.39 -17.25
C VAL A 29 1.97 -25.10 -15.98
N ILE A 30 1.39 -25.48 -14.84
CA ILE A 30 2.10 -25.50 -13.56
C ILE A 30 2.77 -26.87 -13.44
N CYS A 31 4.07 -26.86 -13.19
CA CYS A 31 4.82 -28.07 -12.91
C CYS A 31 5.44 -27.94 -11.51
N ARG A 32 5.28 -28.96 -10.67
CA ARG A 32 5.89 -29.03 -9.34
C ARG A 32 7.22 -29.75 -9.47
N ASP A 33 8.30 -29.13 -9.00
CA ASP A 33 9.59 -29.80 -8.95
C ASP A 33 9.59 -30.82 -7.80
N ARG A 34 9.96 -32.05 -8.13
CA ARG A 34 10.34 -33.06 -7.15
C ARG A 34 11.78 -33.42 -7.52
N ARG A 35 12.69 -33.13 -6.59
CA ARG A 35 14.15 -33.29 -6.64
C ARG A 35 14.58 -34.76 -6.81
N GLU A 36 14.16 -35.42 -7.88
CA GLU A 36 14.52 -36.81 -8.24
C GLU A 36 14.78 -36.91 -9.75
N PRO A 37 15.98 -37.33 -10.19
CA PRO A 37 16.24 -37.58 -11.60
C PRO A 37 15.51 -38.86 -12.06
N GLY A 38 14.66 -38.75 -13.10
CA GLY A 38 14.13 -39.90 -13.84
C GLY A 38 12.61 -40.13 -13.80
N ARG A 39 11.81 -39.25 -13.19
CA ARG A 39 10.33 -39.39 -13.20
C ARG A 39 9.67 -38.23 -13.94
N LEU A 40 8.77 -38.55 -14.88
CA LEU A 40 8.01 -37.60 -15.69
C LEU A 40 7.30 -36.54 -14.82
N LEU A 41 7.48 -35.26 -15.18
CA LEU A 41 6.78 -34.11 -14.61
C LEU A 41 5.26 -34.29 -14.73
N LYS A 42 4.54 -34.31 -13.61
CA LYS A 42 3.07 -34.20 -13.60
C LYS A 42 2.69 -32.74 -13.80
N CYS A 43 2.69 -32.28 -15.04
CA CYS A 43 2.16 -30.96 -15.40
C CYS A 43 0.64 -31.07 -15.60
N ILE A 44 -0.15 -30.20 -14.94
CA ILE A 44 -1.61 -30.18 -15.04
C ILE A 44 -2.02 -28.90 -15.75
N THR A 45 -2.94 -28.99 -16.71
CA THR A 45 -3.55 -27.81 -17.36
C THR A 45 -4.51 -27.11 -16.41
N TRP A 46 -4.48 -25.78 -16.37
CA TRP A 46 -5.24 -24.92 -15.45
C TRP A 46 -6.76 -25.22 -15.41
N GLU A 47 -7.34 -25.61 -16.55
CA GLU A 47 -8.78 -25.92 -16.67
C GLU A 47 -9.26 -27.03 -15.72
N ARG A 48 -8.42 -28.04 -15.44
CA ARG A 48 -8.79 -29.18 -14.58
C ARG A 48 -8.74 -28.86 -13.08
N MET A 49 -8.03 -27.81 -12.68
CA MET A 49 -7.87 -27.44 -11.27
C MET A 49 -9.03 -26.56 -10.77
N MET A 50 -9.61 -25.74 -11.66
CA MET A 50 -10.72 -24.83 -11.32
C MET A 50 -12.07 -25.56 -11.25
N ALA A 51 -12.37 -26.50 -12.17
CA ALA A 51 -13.67 -27.19 -12.20
C ALA A 51 -13.94 -28.04 -10.95
N LYS A 52 -12.94 -28.76 -10.43
CA LYS A 52 -13.10 -29.63 -9.24
C LYS A 52 -13.25 -28.83 -7.95
N LYS A 53 -12.51 -27.71 -7.81
CA LYS A 53 -12.60 -26.83 -6.64
C LYS A 53 -13.90 -26.04 -6.63
N MET A 54 -14.40 -25.61 -7.80
CA MET A 54 -15.64 -24.86 -7.92
C MET A 54 -16.88 -25.74 -7.69
N ILE A 55 -16.87 -27.01 -8.15
CA ILE A 55 -17.94 -27.98 -7.85
C ILE A 55 -17.99 -28.31 -6.35
N LEU A 56 -16.83 -28.56 -5.71
CA LEU A 56 -16.77 -28.80 -4.27
C LEU A 56 -17.21 -27.58 -3.45
N PHE A 57 -16.88 -26.36 -3.89
CA PHE A 57 -17.37 -25.12 -3.27
C PHE A 57 -18.89 -24.97 -3.42
N LEU A 58 -19.44 -25.21 -4.61
CA LEU A 58 -20.89 -25.11 -4.85
C LEU A 58 -21.68 -26.10 -3.99
N PHE A 59 -21.20 -27.36 -3.86
CA PHE A 59 -21.84 -28.33 -2.97
C PHE A 59 -21.71 -27.95 -1.49
N PHE A 60 -20.55 -27.43 -1.06
CA PHE A 60 -20.34 -26.97 0.31
C PHE A 60 -21.29 -25.82 0.69
N TRP A 61 -21.47 -24.84 -0.20
CA TRP A 61 -22.41 -23.74 -0.01
C TRP A 61 -23.88 -24.17 -0.10
N LEU A 62 -24.22 -25.12 -0.97
CA LEU A 62 -25.57 -25.71 -1.03
C LEU A 62 -25.93 -26.47 0.26
N THR A 63 -24.98 -27.14 0.90
CA THR A 63 -25.22 -27.84 2.18
C THR A 63 -25.33 -26.90 3.38
N LEU A 64 -24.61 -25.77 3.39
CA LEU A 64 -24.68 -24.76 4.46
C LEU A 64 -26.00 -23.98 4.46
N ALA A 65 -26.63 -23.81 3.30
CA ALA A 65 -27.92 -23.14 3.18
C ALA A 65 -29.10 -23.94 3.79
N ALA A 66 -28.95 -25.24 4.03
CA ALA A 66 -30.04 -26.11 4.48
C ALA A 66 -30.21 -26.22 6.02
N VAL A 67 -29.34 -25.62 6.84
CA VAL A 67 -29.32 -25.84 8.32
C VAL A 67 -29.50 -24.53 9.14
N GLY A 68 -30.11 -23.50 8.55
CA GLY A 68 -30.21 -22.16 9.16
C GLY A 68 -31.59 -21.71 9.65
N LEU A 69 -32.43 -22.59 10.22
CA LEU A 69 -33.73 -22.21 10.80
C LEU A 69 -33.79 -22.47 12.31
N ALA A 70 -33.09 -21.65 13.10
CA ALA A 70 -33.43 -21.34 14.50
C ALA A 70 -32.48 -20.27 15.07
N GLY A 71 -32.95 -19.02 15.20
CA GLY A 71 -32.20 -18.01 15.96
C GLY A 71 -32.50 -16.54 15.65
N CYS A 72 -33.74 -16.09 15.72
CA CYS A 72 -34.02 -14.65 15.81
C CYS A 72 -33.75 -14.17 17.25
N LYS A 73 -32.61 -13.50 17.48
CA LYS A 73 -32.50 -12.50 18.55
C LYS A 73 -32.58 -11.13 17.90
N SER A 74 -33.70 -10.45 18.11
CA SER A 74 -33.95 -9.08 17.64
C SER A 74 -32.92 -8.14 18.25
N GLN A 75 -32.01 -7.63 17.42
CA GLN A 75 -31.13 -6.52 17.78
C GLN A 75 -31.77 -5.23 17.27
N PRO A 76 -31.75 -4.12 18.02
CA PRO A 76 -32.36 -2.87 17.58
C PRO A 76 -31.68 -2.38 16.29
N THR A 77 -32.43 -2.39 15.19
CA THR A 77 -32.03 -1.85 13.91
C THR A 77 -31.99 -0.32 14.01
N GLN A 78 -30.82 0.24 14.32
CA GLN A 78 -30.54 1.59 13.84
C GLN A 78 -30.37 1.50 12.32
N PRO A 79 -30.98 2.39 11.52
CA PRO A 79 -30.76 2.41 10.08
C PRO A 79 -29.26 2.53 9.82
N PRO A 80 -28.67 1.77 8.88
CA PRO A 80 -27.28 1.96 8.52
C PRO A 80 -27.15 3.41 8.08
N ARG A 81 -26.48 4.23 8.89
CA ARG A 81 -25.94 5.50 8.44
C ARG A 81 -24.98 5.09 7.33
N ARG A 82 -25.44 5.15 6.08
CA ARG A 82 -24.53 5.33 4.96
C ARG A 82 -23.85 6.64 5.26
N THR A 83 -22.74 6.59 5.98
CA THR A 83 -21.73 7.63 5.79
C THR A 83 -21.47 7.56 4.30
N SER A 84 -21.92 8.59 3.59
CA SER A 84 -21.37 8.90 2.29
C SER A 84 -19.86 8.91 2.53
N GLN A 85 -19.19 7.83 2.15
CA GLN A 85 -17.75 7.80 2.03
C GLN A 85 -17.44 8.65 0.80
N ALA A 86 -17.64 9.96 0.94
CA ALA A 86 -16.77 10.88 0.26
C ALA A 86 -15.36 10.42 0.61
N PRO A 87 -14.46 10.24 -0.38
CA PRO A 87 -13.08 9.94 -0.07
C PRO A 87 -12.62 10.98 0.95
N ALA A 88 -12.23 10.51 2.14
CA ALA A 88 -11.70 11.40 3.15
C ALA A 88 -10.44 12.02 2.54
N LEU A 89 -10.46 13.34 2.32
CA LEU A 89 -9.26 14.05 1.87
C LEU A 89 -8.19 13.81 2.93
N ALA A 90 -7.07 13.22 2.52
CA ALA A 90 -6.01 12.90 3.46
C ALA A 90 -5.44 14.19 4.05
N ASN A 91 -5.18 14.21 5.37
CA ASN A 91 -4.54 15.36 6.01
C ASN A 91 -3.09 15.48 5.48
N PRO A 92 -2.70 16.60 4.85
CA PRO A 92 -1.35 16.79 4.31
C PRO A 92 -0.24 16.58 5.35
N ALA A 93 -0.42 17.07 6.58
CA ALA A 93 0.56 16.91 7.64
C ALA A 93 0.76 15.43 8.04
N SER A 94 -0.33 14.66 8.06
CA SER A 94 -0.29 13.22 8.34
C SER A 94 0.37 12.45 7.20
N VAL A 95 0.03 12.78 5.95
CA VAL A 95 0.65 12.19 4.76
C VAL A 95 2.14 12.48 4.73
N TYR A 96 2.55 13.70 5.07
CA TYR A 96 3.94 14.12 5.09
C TYR A 96 4.74 13.39 6.18
N CYS A 97 4.25 13.39 7.44
CA CYS A 97 4.90 12.68 8.54
C CYS A 97 5.08 11.18 8.23
N GLN A 98 4.00 10.51 7.84
CA GLN A 98 4.04 9.08 7.55
C GLN A 98 4.80 8.77 6.24
N GLY A 99 4.74 9.66 5.26
CA GLY A 99 5.42 9.55 3.97
C GLY A 99 6.93 9.62 4.08
N LEU A 100 7.45 10.33 5.09
CA LEU A 100 8.87 10.31 5.45
C LEU A 100 9.28 9.10 6.30
N GLY A 101 8.33 8.19 6.60
CA GLY A 101 8.59 6.98 7.38
C GLY A 101 8.54 7.18 8.90
N TYR A 102 8.08 8.34 9.37
CA TYR A 102 7.88 8.59 10.80
C TYR A 102 6.53 8.06 11.26
N ARG A 103 6.39 7.81 12.57
CA ARG A 103 5.13 7.36 13.15
C ARG A 103 4.29 8.59 13.48
N GLU A 104 2.99 8.51 13.24
CA GLU A 104 2.04 9.52 13.73
C GLU A 104 1.18 8.95 14.88
N GLU A 105 0.93 9.78 15.89
CA GLU A 105 0.05 9.45 17.01
C GLU A 105 -1.01 10.55 17.20
N LYS A 106 -2.28 10.15 17.22
CA LYS A 106 -3.39 11.06 17.52
C LYS A 106 -3.49 11.28 19.03
N ARG A 107 -3.60 12.53 19.44
CA ARG A 107 -3.65 12.96 20.83
C ARG A 107 -4.77 13.97 21.04
N VAL A 108 -5.16 14.14 22.31
CA VAL A 108 -6.17 15.11 22.72
C VAL A 108 -5.59 15.97 23.82
N ASN A 109 -5.75 17.29 23.72
CA ASN A 109 -5.43 18.24 24.76
C ASN A 109 -6.62 19.18 25.00
N GLU A 110 -6.43 20.22 25.83
CA GLU A 110 -7.47 21.21 26.14
C GLU A 110 -7.96 21.98 24.90
N ALA A 111 -7.13 22.10 23.86
CA ALA A 111 -7.47 22.76 22.61
C ALA A 111 -8.19 21.84 21.59
N GLY A 112 -8.20 20.52 21.85
CA GLY A 112 -8.88 19.52 21.02
C GLY A 112 -7.97 18.38 20.57
N GLU A 113 -8.35 17.73 19.48
CA GLU A 113 -7.56 16.65 18.87
C GLU A 113 -6.42 17.24 18.02
N TYR A 114 -5.23 16.67 18.15
CA TYR A 114 -4.07 16.96 17.31
C TYR A 114 -3.31 15.67 17.00
N SER A 115 -2.31 15.74 16.14
CA SER A 115 -1.46 14.58 15.81
C SER A 115 0.00 14.95 16.00
N ALA A 116 0.76 14.06 16.64
CA ALA A 116 2.19 14.20 16.84
C ALA A 116 2.94 13.27 15.89
N CYS A 117 3.93 13.80 15.18
CA CYS A 117 4.93 13.06 14.44
C CYS A 117 6.07 12.65 15.37
N LEU A 118 6.35 11.34 15.42
CA LEU A 118 7.28 10.71 16.34
C LEU A 118 8.52 10.23 15.57
N PHE A 119 9.69 10.68 16.02
CA PHE A 119 10.97 10.41 15.38
C PHE A 119 11.70 9.22 16.02
N PRO A 120 12.64 8.56 15.30
CA PRO A 120 13.28 7.33 15.78
C PRO A 120 14.10 7.44 17.08
N ASP A 121 14.55 8.65 17.40
CA ASP A 121 15.29 8.96 18.63
C ASP A 121 14.39 9.37 19.79
N GLY A 122 13.07 9.30 19.62
CA GLY A 122 12.07 9.65 20.63
C GLY A 122 11.71 11.12 20.66
N ALA A 123 12.32 11.97 19.82
CA ALA A 123 11.83 13.32 19.61
C ALA A 123 10.41 13.28 19.02
N GLU A 124 9.63 14.33 19.26
CA GLU A 124 8.29 14.46 18.73
C GLU A 124 7.96 15.91 18.37
N CYS A 125 7.07 16.09 17.41
CA CYS A 125 6.49 17.39 17.12
C CYS A 125 5.04 17.27 16.65
N ASP A 126 4.23 18.31 16.87
CA ASP A 126 2.95 18.45 16.18
C ASP A 126 3.12 18.30 14.66
N SER A 127 2.27 17.47 14.02
CA SER A 127 2.41 17.13 12.60
C SER A 127 2.33 18.37 11.70
N TRP A 128 1.49 19.36 12.03
CA TRP A 128 1.44 20.62 11.28
C TRP A 128 2.65 21.49 11.56
N GLY A 129 3.13 21.53 12.80
CA GLY A 129 4.40 22.18 13.15
C GLY A 129 5.59 21.63 12.36
N PHE A 130 5.64 20.31 12.20
CA PHE A 130 6.69 19.65 11.42
C PHE A 130 6.59 20.00 9.93
N LEU A 131 5.40 19.89 9.33
CA LEU A 131 5.18 20.28 7.92
C LEU A 131 5.46 21.78 7.68
N ALA A 132 5.16 22.64 8.65
CA ALA A 132 5.42 24.07 8.58
C ALA A 132 6.91 24.44 8.78
N GLY A 133 7.77 23.48 9.12
CA GLY A 133 9.17 23.72 9.45
C GLY A 133 9.39 24.47 10.77
N VAL A 134 8.41 24.46 11.68
CA VAL A 134 8.48 25.11 13.00
C VAL A 134 9.38 24.31 13.96
N CYS A 135 9.49 23.01 13.75
CA CYS A 135 10.23 22.07 14.58
C CYS A 135 10.88 21.00 13.72
N GLU A 136 11.96 20.41 14.22
CA GLU A 136 12.71 19.35 13.54
C GLU A 136 13.00 19.59 12.03
N PRO A 137 13.35 20.83 11.58
CA PRO A 137 13.57 21.11 10.17
C PRO A 137 14.66 20.23 9.53
N GLN A 138 15.63 19.77 10.32
CA GLN A 138 16.68 18.84 9.91
C GLN A 138 16.16 17.44 9.51
N ARG A 139 14.91 17.10 9.84
CA ARG A 139 14.26 15.82 9.50
C ARG A 139 13.28 15.91 8.35
N SER A 140 13.09 17.11 7.81
CA SER A 140 12.20 17.38 6.69
C SER A 140 12.68 16.70 5.41
N TYR A 141 11.77 16.59 4.43
CA TYR A 141 12.13 16.17 3.09
C TYR A 141 13.20 17.10 2.49
N CYS A 142 13.01 18.42 2.56
CA CYS A 142 14.01 19.40 2.10
C CYS A 142 15.40 19.18 2.70
N ALA A 143 15.51 18.98 4.02
CA ALA A 143 16.79 18.68 4.66
C ALA A 143 17.36 17.33 4.22
N SER A 144 16.53 16.31 4.00
CA SER A 144 16.98 15.01 3.48
C SER A 144 17.58 15.11 2.07
N GLN A 145 17.16 16.12 1.29
CA GLN A 145 17.71 16.43 -0.02
C GLN A 145 18.95 17.35 0.04
N GLY A 146 19.38 17.76 1.24
CA GLY A 146 20.55 18.63 1.43
C GLY A 146 20.26 20.13 1.36
N TYR A 147 18.99 20.53 1.44
CA TYR A 147 18.56 21.92 1.34
C TYR A 147 18.10 22.48 2.70
N THR A 148 17.74 23.77 2.73
CA THR A 148 17.36 24.44 3.98
C THR A 148 15.86 24.70 4.02
N LEU A 149 15.17 24.10 4.99
CA LEU A 149 13.77 24.40 5.28
C LEU A 149 13.66 25.67 6.13
N LYS A 150 12.76 26.58 5.73
CA LYS A 150 12.37 27.77 6.50
C LYS A 150 10.88 27.75 6.80
N SER A 151 10.51 28.10 8.03
CA SER A 151 9.12 28.42 8.35
C SER A 151 8.72 29.77 7.76
N LYS A 152 7.56 29.85 7.11
CA LYS A 152 7.01 31.09 6.57
C LYS A 152 5.91 31.67 7.47
N PRO A 153 5.95 32.97 7.82
CA PRO A 153 4.87 33.60 8.57
C PRO A 153 3.52 33.42 7.87
N ASN A 154 2.47 33.12 8.65
CA ASN A 154 1.10 32.90 8.17
C ASN A 154 0.95 31.74 7.15
N SER A 155 1.90 30.80 7.12
CA SER A 155 1.81 29.55 6.37
C SER A 155 1.86 28.36 7.31
N ASN A 156 1.11 27.31 7.00
CA ASN A 156 1.16 26.01 7.65
C ASN A 156 2.03 25.00 6.89
N ILE A 157 2.75 25.47 5.86
CA ILE A 157 3.69 24.71 5.06
C ILE A 157 5.01 25.48 5.03
N GLY A 158 6.12 24.78 5.28
CA GLY A 158 7.47 25.35 5.22
C GLY A 158 7.89 25.62 3.77
N MET A 159 8.95 26.40 3.61
CA MET A 159 9.54 26.74 2.31
C MET A 159 10.95 26.17 2.23
N CYS A 160 11.21 25.34 1.23
CA CYS A 160 12.54 24.83 0.94
C CYS A 160 13.31 25.83 0.07
N GLU A 161 14.47 26.29 0.55
CA GLU A 161 15.36 27.20 -0.17
C GLU A 161 16.50 26.42 -0.81
N PHE A 162 16.73 26.65 -2.11
CA PHE A 162 17.77 25.99 -2.89
C PHE A 162 19.01 26.90 -3.07
N PRO A 163 20.19 26.34 -3.43
CA PRO A 163 21.42 27.13 -3.60
C PRO A 163 21.38 28.15 -4.74
N ASP A 164 20.54 27.95 -5.75
CA ASP A 164 20.33 28.89 -6.86
C ASP A 164 19.39 30.06 -6.49
N GLY A 165 18.79 30.00 -5.30
CA GLY A 165 17.88 31.00 -4.77
C GLY A 165 16.40 30.76 -5.09
N SER A 166 16.06 29.75 -5.90
CA SER A 166 14.65 29.39 -6.08
C SER A 166 14.10 28.69 -4.84
N THR A 167 12.76 28.61 -4.74
CA THR A 167 12.10 28.10 -3.53
C THR A 167 10.87 27.28 -3.87
N CYS A 168 10.66 26.18 -3.14
CA CYS A 168 9.44 25.37 -3.23
C CYS A 168 8.71 25.31 -1.89
N ASP A 169 7.38 25.30 -1.91
CA ASP A 169 6.60 24.85 -0.76
C ASP A 169 7.01 23.40 -0.42
N GLU A 170 7.29 23.14 0.86
CA GLU A 170 7.85 21.86 1.34
C GLU A 170 7.01 20.66 0.90
N TYR A 171 5.69 20.80 0.97
CA TYR A 171 4.78 19.74 0.59
C TYR A 171 4.79 19.49 -0.93
N GLN A 172 4.88 20.54 -1.75
CA GLN A 172 4.96 20.38 -3.20
C GLN A 172 6.27 19.72 -3.62
N PHE A 173 7.38 20.11 -2.97
CA PHE A 173 8.67 19.47 -3.21
C PHE A 173 8.64 17.99 -2.82
N PHE A 174 8.03 17.66 -1.67
CA PHE A 174 7.81 16.28 -1.24
C PHE A 174 6.96 15.46 -2.23
N LEU A 175 5.94 16.07 -2.84
CA LEU A 175 5.12 15.43 -3.87
C LEU A 175 5.81 15.33 -5.24
N GLY A 176 6.95 16.03 -5.43
CA GLY A 176 7.63 16.16 -6.72
C GLY A 176 6.92 17.09 -7.71
N GLU A 177 6.02 17.94 -7.21
CA GLU A 177 5.27 18.93 -8.00
C GLU A 177 6.05 20.24 -8.21
N CYS A 178 7.17 20.41 -7.50
CA CYS A 178 8.07 21.56 -7.61
C CYS A 178 9.53 21.06 -7.53
N GLN A 179 10.45 21.68 -8.28
CA GLN A 179 11.87 21.31 -8.33
C GLN A 179 12.81 22.52 -8.20
N PRO A 180 14.08 22.33 -7.81
CA PRO A 180 15.08 23.39 -7.86
C PRO A 180 15.23 23.98 -9.26
N GLY A 181 15.33 25.31 -9.35
CA GLY A 181 15.42 26.06 -10.61
C GLY A 181 14.08 26.34 -11.31
N GLU A 182 12.96 25.93 -10.73
CA GLU A 182 11.60 26.33 -11.15
C GLU A 182 11.12 27.50 -10.27
N ASP A 183 10.56 28.55 -10.89
CA ASP A 183 10.00 29.76 -10.25
C ASP A 183 8.48 29.85 -10.46
#